data_AF-R1BCY2-F1
#
_entry.id   AF-R1BCY2-F1
#
_cell.length_a   1.000
_cell.length_b   1.000
_cell.length_c   1.000
_cell.angle_alpha   90.00
_cell.angle_beta   90.00
_cell.angle_gamma   90.00
#
_symmetry.space_group_name_H-M   'P 1'
#
loop_
_entity.id
_entity.type
_entity.pdbx_description
1 polymer ?
#
loop_
_entity_poly.entity_id
_entity_poly.type
_entity_poly.pdbx_seq_one_letter_code
_entity_poly.pdbx_strand_id
1 'polypeptide(L)'
;MSGDNFAAAQSRLASVLEEGVRADGLAGAAFVDSVVAAVRGAGASSGEAATSGAEGANGAAAKAEPLDAEERGTLELSMRIFLERKSSAGAAGALVVALIDRSIELATARAADLNTPFALMEDLFDSQVISESEALFPQIEQRGAALAKLMRSTNNRAKLTFIRTCNELLRRLSKSKNTNFCGRVLLLMAYMLPLSERSGVNLKGAMAPSDLELQPDEAADDKQEGSAAEDGSLYASFWGLQAAFADPAAAVKPESWATLVSRLETVLQEAAEKLRARAFELFAGIAPNGPLFAAALERLLVRERHWLEWKRDGCAAFDRAATEAESAPLAAGGAKKRRSGAAARAGGKRQQLGNSELSRLWNLGDNSLASIAAEGNKQAVPSLSAYLQPLVEQLDPEAGIEKEYLLTNDKVWMWKALRLMSKKDVSLLGKISAQGGSMEAAVNHFVEKQKGNAGGEEGGEATAMETE
;
A
#
# COMPACT_ATOMS: atom_id res chain seq x y z
N MET A 1 -22.10 -37.34 -14.43
CA MET A 1 -21.32 -38.33 -13.66
C MET A 1 -22.22 -39.18 -12.78
N SER A 2 -22.04 -40.51 -12.79
CA SER A 2 -22.67 -41.40 -11.80
C SER A 2 -22.11 -41.12 -10.39
N GLY A 3 -22.87 -41.43 -9.33
CA GLY A 3 -22.45 -41.19 -7.94
C GLY A 3 -21.12 -41.84 -7.57
N ASP A 4 -20.86 -43.05 -8.09
CA ASP A 4 -19.61 -43.79 -7.86
C ASP A 4 -18.40 -43.11 -8.53
N ASN A 5 -18.59 -42.54 -9.72
CA ASN A 5 -17.54 -41.80 -10.43
C ASN A 5 -17.19 -40.50 -9.71
N PHE A 6 -18.19 -39.82 -9.11
CA PHE A 6 -17.96 -38.63 -8.30
C PHE A 6 -17.17 -38.96 -7.02
N ALA A 7 -17.54 -40.00 -6.28
CA ALA A 7 -16.84 -40.41 -5.07
C ALA A 7 -15.36 -40.78 -5.34
N ALA A 8 -15.11 -41.49 -6.45
CA ALA A 8 -13.75 -41.82 -6.88
C ALA A 8 -12.94 -40.56 -7.26
N ALA A 9 -13.54 -39.62 -7.99
CA ALA A 9 -12.91 -38.34 -8.32
C ALA A 9 -12.63 -37.49 -7.07
N GLN A 10 -13.58 -37.43 -6.15
CA GLN A 10 -13.44 -36.71 -4.88
C GLN A 10 -12.27 -37.26 -4.05
N SER A 11 -12.12 -38.58 -3.96
CA SER A 11 -11.01 -39.21 -3.23
C SER A 11 -9.65 -38.86 -3.83
N ARG A 12 -9.51 -38.93 -5.16
CA ARG A 12 -8.29 -38.50 -5.87
C ARG A 12 -8.00 -37.02 -5.66
N LEU A 13 -9.02 -36.17 -5.79
CA LEU A 13 -8.91 -34.73 -5.59
C LEU A 13 -8.51 -34.38 -4.16
N ALA A 14 -9.04 -35.08 -3.16
CA ALA A 14 -8.66 -34.86 -1.77
C ALA A 14 -7.15 -35.07 -1.57
N SER A 15 -6.57 -36.15 -2.12
CA SER A 15 -5.12 -36.39 -2.07
C SER A 15 -4.30 -35.27 -2.73
N VAL A 16 -4.72 -34.83 -3.92
CA VAL A 16 -4.02 -33.75 -4.65
C VAL A 16 -4.15 -32.41 -3.94
N LEU A 17 -5.32 -32.11 -3.36
CA LEU A 17 -5.53 -30.89 -2.57
C LEU A 17 -4.72 -30.91 -1.27
N GLU A 18 -4.62 -32.05 -0.59
CA GLU A 18 -3.75 -32.18 0.60
C GLU A 18 -2.28 -31.97 0.26
N GLU A 19 -1.84 -32.37 -0.94
CA GLU A 19 -0.51 -32.09 -1.42
C GLU A 19 -0.31 -30.63 -1.80
N GLY A 20 -1.25 -30.01 -2.52
CA GLY A 20 -1.14 -28.61 -2.95
C GLY A 20 -1.28 -27.59 -1.82
N VAL A 21 -1.87 -27.95 -0.68
CA VAL A 21 -2.05 -27.06 0.48
C VAL A 21 -0.85 -27.15 1.45
N ARG A 22 0.05 -28.13 1.29
CA ARG A 22 1.31 -28.20 2.06
C ARG A 22 2.29 -27.09 1.63
N ALA A 23 3.13 -26.63 2.57
CA ALA A 23 4.11 -25.58 2.31
C ALA A 23 5.11 -25.95 1.19
N ASP A 24 5.54 -27.21 1.14
CA ASP A 24 6.40 -27.77 0.08
C ASP A 24 5.59 -28.48 -1.02
N GLY A 25 4.29 -28.15 -1.12
CA GLY A 25 3.34 -28.77 -2.02
C GLY A 25 3.54 -28.43 -3.49
N LEU A 26 2.86 -29.19 -4.35
CA LEU A 26 2.77 -28.88 -5.78
C LEU A 26 2.14 -27.49 -5.99
N ALA A 27 2.75 -26.68 -6.86
CA ALA A 27 2.28 -25.35 -7.19
C ALA A 27 2.43 -25.00 -8.68
N GLY A 28 1.69 -24.00 -9.13
CA GLY A 28 1.70 -23.54 -10.51
C GLY A 28 1.14 -24.57 -11.48
N ALA A 29 1.67 -24.57 -12.71
CA ALA A 29 1.18 -25.45 -13.78
C ALA A 29 1.14 -26.94 -13.38
N ALA A 30 2.12 -27.42 -12.61
CA ALA A 30 2.16 -28.81 -12.16
C ALA A 30 0.99 -29.18 -11.23
N PHE A 31 0.56 -28.25 -10.36
CA PHE A 31 -0.61 -28.45 -9.51
C PHE A 31 -1.89 -28.46 -10.34
N VAL A 32 -2.03 -27.50 -11.27
CA VAL A 32 -3.18 -27.43 -12.17
C VAL A 32 -3.33 -28.71 -12.98
N ASP A 33 -2.24 -29.20 -13.58
CA ASP A 33 -2.23 -30.43 -14.38
C ASP A 33 -2.60 -31.66 -13.53
N SER A 34 -2.08 -31.76 -12.31
CA SER A 34 -2.43 -32.83 -11.36
C SER A 34 -3.91 -32.82 -10.97
N VAL A 35 -4.49 -31.63 -10.78
CA VAL A 35 -5.93 -31.48 -10.47
C VAL A 35 -6.77 -31.90 -11.68
N VAL A 36 -6.42 -31.45 -12.88
CA VAL A 36 -7.12 -31.83 -14.12
C VAL A 36 -7.06 -33.34 -14.35
N ALA A 37 -5.91 -33.96 -14.13
CA ALA A 37 -5.74 -35.41 -14.23
C ALA A 37 -6.58 -36.17 -13.19
N ALA A 38 -6.66 -35.65 -11.95
CA ALA A 38 -7.45 -36.26 -10.87
C ALA A 38 -8.95 -36.24 -11.17
N VAL A 39 -9.47 -35.14 -11.73
CA VAL A 39 -10.88 -35.02 -12.17
C VAL A 39 -11.18 -36.07 -13.26
N ARG A 40 -10.33 -36.14 -14.29
CA ARG A 40 -10.49 -37.04 -15.45
C ARG A 40 -10.21 -38.52 -15.15
N GLY A 41 -9.59 -38.81 -14.00
CA GLY A 41 -9.20 -40.18 -13.65
C GLY A 41 -7.99 -40.70 -14.40
N ALA A 42 -7.18 -39.81 -15.01
CA ALA A 42 -6.05 -40.18 -15.87
C ALA A 42 -4.73 -40.46 -15.13
N GLY A 43 -4.77 -40.81 -13.83
CA GLY A 43 -3.54 -40.99 -13.06
C GLY A 43 -3.73 -41.70 -11.73
N ALA A 44 -3.89 -43.03 -11.78
CA ALA A 44 -3.55 -43.95 -10.70
C ALA A 44 -3.37 -45.38 -11.26
N SER A 45 -2.45 -45.57 -12.20
CA SER A 45 -1.85 -46.88 -12.45
C SER A 45 -0.41 -46.86 -11.94
N SER A 46 -0.24 -47.28 -10.69
CA SER A 46 1.05 -47.64 -10.15
C SER A 46 1.60 -48.87 -10.87
N GLY A 47 2.75 -48.73 -11.51
CA GLY A 47 3.76 -49.75 -11.73
C GLY A 47 3.35 -51.04 -12.46
N GLU A 48 3.57 -51.08 -13.78
CA GLU A 48 4.03 -52.32 -14.42
C GLU A 48 4.91 -51.98 -15.62
N ALA A 49 6.01 -52.72 -15.74
CA ALA A 49 7.12 -52.46 -16.64
C ALA A 49 6.74 -52.56 -18.11
N ALA A 50 7.17 -51.59 -18.91
CA ALA A 50 7.35 -51.76 -20.35
C ALA A 50 8.72 -51.18 -20.75
N THR A 51 9.73 -52.03 -20.65
CA THR A 51 11.00 -51.87 -21.35
C THR A 51 10.78 -52.02 -22.85
N SER A 52 10.86 -50.94 -23.63
CA SER A 52 11.44 -50.93 -24.99
C SER A 52 11.33 -49.56 -25.65
N GLY A 53 12.46 -49.06 -26.17
CA GLY A 53 12.47 -48.10 -27.27
C GLY A 53 12.76 -46.65 -26.88
N ALA A 54 14.04 -46.32 -26.76
CA ALA A 54 14.51 -44.95 -26.90
C ALA A 54 14.44 -44.55 -28.38
N GLU A 55 13.75 -43.45 -28.70
CA GLU A 55 14.14 -42.53 -29.78
C GLU A 55 13.40 -41.19 -29.61
N GLY A 56 14.14 -40.10 -29.79
CA GLY A 56 13.82 -38.78 -29.27
C GLY A 56 12.60 -38.11 -29.92
N ALA A 57 11.79 -37.48 -29.07
CA ALA A 57 10.92 -36.39 -29.46
C ALA A 57 10.96 -35.32 -28.36
N ASN A 58 11.37 -34.12 -28.75
CA ASN A 58 11.42 -32.92 -27.92
C ASN A 58 9.97 -32.60 -27.47
N GLY A 59 9.62 -32.99 -26.25
CA GLY A 59 8.27 -32.91 -25.71
C GLY A 59 7.91 -31.49 -25.29
N ALA A 60 7.28 -30.73 -26.18
CA ALA A 60 6.42 -29.64 -25.75
C ALA A 60 5.32 -30.23 -24.86
N ALA A 61 5.26 -29.86 -23.59
CA ALA A 61 4.20 -30.26 -22.67
C ALA A 61 2.85 -29.95 -23.32
N ALA A 62 2.09 -30.99 -23.65
CA ALA A 62 0.76 -30.86 -24.22
C ALA A 62 -0.10 -30.11 -23.21
N LYS A 63 -0.50 -28.88 -23.55
CA LYS A 63 -1.44 -28.08 -22.76
C LYS A 63 -2.69 -28.93 -22.51
N ALA A 64 -2.96 -29.28 -21.26
CA ALA A 64 -4.15 -30.03 -20.90
C ALA A 64 -5.40 -29.30 -21.40
N GLU A 65 -6.30 -30.04 -22.07
CA GLU A 65 -7.57 -29.49 -22.57
C GLU A 65 -8.40 -28.95 -21.39
N PRO A 66 -9.06 -27.78 -21.50
CA PRO A 66 -9.83 -27.21 -20.39
C PRO A 66 -10.92 -28.17 -19.91
N LEU A 67 -11.15 -28.23 -18.59
CA LEU A 67 -12.22 -29.03 -17.99
C LEU A 67 -13.60 -28.59 -18.53
N ASP A 68 -14.51 -29.53 -18.71
CA ASP A 68 -15.90 -29.24 -19.06
C ASP A 68 -16.70 -28.68 -17.86
N ALA A 69 -17.98 -28.33 -18.07
CA ALA A 69 -18.80 -27.72 -17.02
C ALA A 69 -19.12 -28.68 -15.85
N GLU A 70 -19.28 -29.98 -16.12
CA GLU A 70 -19.58 -30.99 -15.11
C GLU A 70 -18.33 -31.33 -14.28
N GLU A 71 -17.18 -31.44 -14.95
CA GLU A 71 -15.86 -31.60 -14.36
C GLU A 71 -15.51 -30.41 -13.45
N ARG A 72 -15.78 -29.18 -13.88
CA ARG A 72 -15.61 -27.97 -13.06
C ARG A 72 -16.52 -27.96 -11.83
N GLY A 73 -17.77 -28.39 -11.99
CA GLY A 73 -18.71 -28.55 -10.88
C GLY A 73 -18.24 -29.58 -9.86
N THR A 74 -17.68 -30.69 -10.34
CA THR A 74 -17.09 -31.75 -9.50
C THR A 74 -15.89 -31.24 -8.71
N LEU A 75 -15.02 -30.46 -9.36
CA LEU A 75 -13.89 -29.80 -8.71
C LEU A 75 -14.35 -28.81 -7.64
N GLU A 76 -15.28 -27.89 -7.98
CA GLU A 76 -15.79 -26.90 -7.02
C GLU A 76 -16.39 -27.59 -5.79
N LEU A 77 -17.26 -28.59 -5.98
CA LEU A 77 -17.89 -29.31 -4.88
C LEU A 77 -16.86 -30.07 -4.04
N SER A 78 -15.86 -30.68 -4.67
CA SER A 78 -14.78 -31.39 -3.96
C SER A 78 -13.94 -30.43 -3.10
N MET A 79 -13.65 -29.22 -3.61
CA MET A 79 -12.93 -28.19 -2.85
C MET A 79 -13.75 -27.68 -1.65
N ARG A 80 -15.07 -27.49 -1.81
CA ARG A 80 -15.96 -27.08 -0.71
C ARG A 80 -16.02 -28.13 0.39
N ILE A 81 -16.18 -29.41 0.03
CA ILE A 81 -16.19 -30.52 1.01
C ILE A 81 -14.82 -30.63 1.70
N PHE A 82 -13.72 -30.42 0.97
CA PHE A 82 -12.39 -30.40 1.55
C PHE A 82 -12.24 -29.28 2.59
N LEU A 83 -12.73 -28.07 2.28
CA LEU A 83 -12.75 -26.94 3.22
C LEU A 83 -13.55 -27.27 4.48
N GLU A 84 -14.77 -27.79 4.33
CA GLU A 84 -15.65 -28.15 5.45
C GLU A 84 -14.99 -29.19 6.38
N ARG A 85 -14.37 -30.23 5.82
CA ARG A 85 -13.66 -31.26 6.58
C ARG A 85 -12.47 -30.70 7.35
N LYS A 86 -11.72 -29.77 6.77
CA LYS A 86 -10.58 -29.14 7.46
C LYS A 86 -11.07 -28.12 8.51
N SER A 87 -12.12 -27.36 8.23
CA SER A 87 -12.72 -26.42 9.18
C SER A 87 -13.24 -27.14 10.44
N SER A 88 -13.99 -28.22 10.26
CA SER A 88 -14.49 -29.07 11.36
C SER A 88 -13.39 -29.77 12.17
N ALA A 89 -12.24 -30.06 11.56
CA ALA A 89 -11.08 -30.63 12.24
C ALA A 89 -10.24 -29.59 13.01
N GLY A 90 -10.68 -28.32 13.09
CA GLY A 90 -9.94 -27.25 13.73
C GLY A 90 -8.63 -26.90 13.01
N ALA A 91 -8.59 -27.08 11.68
CA ALA A 91 -7.39 -26.83 10.89
C ALA A 91 -6.87 -25.40 11.09
N ALA A 92 -5.54 -25.28 11.17
CA ALA A 92 -4.86 -23.99 11.27
C ALA A 92 -5.27 -23.07 10.12
N GLY A 93 -5.51 -21.78 10.41
CA GLY A 93 -5.91 -20.79 9.40
C GLY A 93 -4.98 -20.73 8.17
N ALA A 94 -3.72 -21.17 8.31
CA ALA A 94 -2.78 -21.32 7.20
C ALA A 94 -3.26 -22.29 6.10
N LEU A 95 -3.90 -23.42 6.46
CA LEU A 95 -4.39 -24.41 5.50
C LEU A 95 -5.56 -23.86 4.68
N VAL A 96 -6.48 -23.16 5.35
CA VAL A 96 -7.62 -22.49 4.69
C VAL A 96 -7.13 -21.45 3.70
N VAL A 97 -6.15 -20.65 4.11
CA VAL A 97 -5.55 -19.61 3.27
C VAL A 97 -4.84 -20.21 2.05
N ALA A 98 -4.08 -21.29 2.22
CA ALA A 98 -3.44 -21.98 1.12
C ALA A 98 -4.45 -22.61 0.16
N LEU A 99 -5.59 -23.11 0.63
CA LEU A 99 -6.67 -23.59 -0.24
C LEU A 99 -7.26 -22.46 -1.10
N ILE A 100 -7.44 -21.26 -0.52
CA ILE A 100 -7.89 -20.09 -1.27
C ILE A 100 -6.86 -19.74 -2.36
N ASP A 101 -5.55 -19.76 -2.05
CA ASP A 101 -4.51 -19.54 -3.05
C ASP A 101 -4.57 -20.56 -4.19
N ARG A 102 -4.73 -21.85 -3.86
CA ARG A 102 -4.90 -22.91 -4.86
C ARG A 102 -6.14 -22.68 -5.72
N SER A 103 -7.24 -22.23 -5.13
CA SER A 103 -8.47 -21.92 -5.88
C SER A 103 -8.29 -20.75 -6.84
N ILE A 104 -7.55 -19.70 -6.44
CA ILE A 104 -7.23 -18.56 -7.30
C ILE A 104 -6.35 -19.00 -8.46
N GLU A 105 -5.37 -19.87 -8.20
CA GLU A 105 -4.49 -20.43 -9.22
C GLU A 105 -5.28 -21.25 -10.26
N LEU A 106 -6.16 -22.14 -9.81
CA LEU A 106 -7.04 -22.95 -10.67
C LEU A 106 -8.00 -22.09 -11.49
N ALA A 107 -8.58 -21.04 -10.88
CA ALA A 107 -9.46 -20.09 -11.57
C ALA A 107 -8.69 -19.27 -12.62
N THR A 108 -7.48 -18.81 -12.30
CA THR A 108 -6.62 -18.05 -13.21
C THR A 108 -6.19 -18.90 -14.41
N ALA A 109 -5.91 -20.18 -14.18
CA ALA A 109 -5.59 -21.15 -15.23
C ALA A 109 -6.82 -21.60 -16.04
N ARG A 110 -8.03 -21.15 -15.69
CA ARG A 110 -9.32 -21.58 -16.27
C ARG A 110 -9.61 -23.08 -16.11
N ALA A 111 -8.98 -23.72 -15.13
CA ALA A 111 -9.29 -25.09 -14.73
C ALA A 111 -10.53 -25.13 -13.82
N ALA A 112 -10.72 -24.13 -12.94
CA ALA A 112 -11.92 -23.96 -12.13
C ALA A 112 -12.80 -22.81 -12.63
N ASP A 113 -14.04 -22.72 -12.14
CA ASP A 113 -14.89 -21.56 -12.37
C ASP A 113 -14.30 -20.33 -11.66
N LEU A 114 -14.43 -19.13 -12.25
CA LEU A 114 -13.92 -17.90 -11.63
C LEU A 114 -14.65 -17.57 -10.31
N ASN A 115 -15.85 -18.14 -10.09
CA ASN A 115 -16.60 -18.04 -8.85
C ASN A 115 -16.07 -18.96 -7.74
N THR A 116 -15.28 -19.99 -8.05
CA THR A 116 -14.86 -21.00 -7.07
C THR A 116 -14.15 -20.40 -5.84
N PRO A 117 -13.19 -19.46 -5.95
CA PRO A 117 -12.59 -18.81 -4.79
C PRO A 117 -13.59 -18.04 -3.91
N PHE A 118 -14.58 -17.40 -4.55
CA PHE A 118 -15.61 -16.61 -3.84
C PHE A 118 -16.61 -17.51 -3.12
N ALA A 119 -16.99 -18.61 -3.75
CA ALA A 119 -17.79 -19.66 -3.14
C ALA A 119 -17.12 -20.25 -1.89
N LEU A 120 -15.82 -20.53 -1.95
CA LEU A 120 -15.08 -21.04 -0.79
C LEU A 120 -14.98 -19.99 0.33
N MET A 121 -14.82 -18.71 -0.01
CA MET A 121 -14.87 -17.63 0.98
C MET A 121 -16.26 -17.46 1.61
N GLU A 122 -17.33 -17.64 0.83
CA GLU A 122 -18.70 -17.64 1.33
C GLU A 122 -18.89 -18.74 2.39
N ASP A 123 -18.60 -20.00 2.03
CA ASP A 123 -18.71 -21.15 2.92
C ASP A 123 -17.82 -20.99 4.18
N LEU A 124 -16.63 -20.40 4.02
CA LEU A 124 -15.70 -20.12 5.12
C LEU A 124 -16.28 -19.09 6.10
N PHE A 125 -16.68 -17.93 5.62
CA PHE A 125 -17.16 -16.88 6.52
C PHE A 125 -18.49 -17.25 7.15
N ASP A 126 -19.38 -17.96 6.45
CA ASP A 126 -20.65 -18.43 7.00
C ASP A 126 -20.48 -19.44 8.14
N SER A 127 -19.43 -20.27 8.09
CA SER A 127 -19.15 -21.29 9.11
C SER A 127 -18.31 -20.80 10.30
N GLN A 128 -17.55 -19.71 10.14
CA GLN A 128 -16.65 -19.19 11.18
C GLN A 128 -17.32 -18.23 12.16
N VAL A 129 -16.82 -18.17 13.39
CA VAL A 129 -17.19 -17.11 14.34
C VAL A 129 -16.53 -15.78 13.97
N ILE A 130 -17.05 -14.67 14.52
CA ILE A 130 -16.59 -13.32 14.17
C ILE A 130 -15.10 -13.11 14.50
N SER A 131 -14.61 -13.61 15.63
CA SER A 131 -13.21 -13.47 16.05
C SER A 131 -12.24 -14.18 15.10
N GLU A 132 -12.61 -15.35 14.61
CA GLU A 132 -11.81 -16.10 13.63
C GLU A 132 -11.85 -15.41 12.26
N SER A 133 -13.03 -14.95 11.84
CA SER A 133 -13.21 -14.19 10.61
C SER A 133 -12.33 -12.93 10.61
N GLU A 134 -12.29 -12.19 11.72
CA GLU A 134 -11.48 -10.99 11.89
C GLU A 134 -9.98 -11.29 11.85
N ALA A 135 -9.55 -12.39 12.47
CA ALA A 135 -8.15 -12.84 12.48
C ALA A 135 -7.67 -13.31 11.10
N LEU A 136 -8.56 -13.92 10.30
CA LEU A 136 -8.25 -14.43 8.97
C LEU A 136 -8.35 -13.33 7.89
N PHE A 137 -9.17 -12.29 8.10
CA PHE A 137 -9.41 -11.23 7.12
C PHE A 137 -8.14 -10.55 6.53
N PRO A 138 -7.07 -10.25 7.30
CA PRO A 138 -5.83 -9.70 6.74
C PRO A 138 -5.21 -10.58 5.65
N GLN A 139 -5.35 -11.91 5.77
CA GLN A 139 -4.87 -12.84 4.76
C GLN A 139 -5.69 -12.73 3.48
N ILE A 140 -7.01 -12.53 3.58
CA ILE A 140 -7.86 -12.31 2.41
C ILE A 140 -7.54 -10.96 1.74
N GLU A 141 -7.34 -9.90 2.51
CA GLU A 141 -6.98 -8.58 1.98
C GLU A 141 -5.71 -8.61 1.13
N GLN A 142 -4.68 -9.37 1.54
CA GLN A 142 -3.44 -9.55 0.77
C GLN A 142 -3.69 -10.16 -0.63
N ARG A 143 -4.77 -10.92 -0.79
CA ARG A 143 -5.17 -11.57 -2.05
C ARG A 143 -6.16 -10.73 -2.85
N GLY A 144 -6.58 -9.57 -2.35
CA GLY A 144 -7.56 -8.69 -2.98
C GLY A 144 -7.19 -8.34 -4.42
N ALA A 145 -5.90 -8.10 -4.72
CA ALA A 145 -5.45 -7.77 -6.07
C ALA A 145 -5.66 -8.92 -7.07
N ALA A 146 -5.44 -10.17 -6.64
CA ALA A 146 -5.64 -11.36 -7.47
C ALA A 146 -7.14 -11.66 -7.65
N LEU A 147 -7.91 -11.60 -6.56
CA LEU A 147 -9.36 -11.78 -6.58
C LEU A 147 -10.06 -10.72 -7.43
N ALA A 148 -9.63 -9.45 -7.36
CA ALA A 148 -10.17 -8.38 -8.19
C ALA A 148 -10.00 -8.68 -9.69
N LYS A 149 -8.91 -9.33 -10.12
CA LYS A 149 -8.72 -9.70 -11.54
C LYS A 149 -9.81 -10.68 -12.01
N LEU A 150 -10.21 -11.62 -11.15
CA LEU A 150 -11.25 -12.61 -11.45
C LEU A 150 -12.62 -11.94 -11.65
N MET A 151 -12.89 -10.86 -10.92
CA MET A 151 -14.15 -10.09 -10.99
C MET A 151 -14.18 -9.02 -12.10
N ARG A 152 -13.04 -8.62 -12.66
CA ARG A 152 -12.99 -7.69 -13.81
C ARG A 152 -13.56 -8.30 -15.09
N SER A 153 -13.63 -9.63 -15.16
CA SER A 153 -14.34 -10.33 -16.24
C SER A 153 -15.85 -10.09 -16.17
N THR A 154 -16.58 -10.38 -17.26
CA THR A 154 -18.07 -10.35 -17.30
C THR A 154 -18.75 -11.37 -16.36
N ASN A 155 -18.01 -12.00 -15.43
CA ASN A 155 -18.54 -12.97 -14.50
C ASN A 155 -19.32 -12.29 -13.35
N ASN A 156 -20.59 -11.99 -13.61
CA ASN A 156 -21.52 -11.45 -12.62
C ASN A 156 -21.73 -12.40 -11.43
N ARG A 157 -21.54 -13.72 -11.60
CA ARG A 157 -21.72 -14.70 -10.51
C ARG A 157 -20.68 -14.47 -9.41
N ALA A 158 -19.39 -14.37 -9.77
CA ALA A 158 -18.31 -14.08 -8.83
C ALA A 158 -18.54 -12.78 -8.04
N LYS A 159 -18.93 -11.71 -8.75
CA LYS A 159 -19.27 -10.42 -8.15
C LYS A 159 -20.41 -10.53 -7.15
N LEU A 160 -21.51 -11.18 -7.55
CA LEU A 160 -22.70 -11.33 -6.70
C LEU A 160 -22.42 -12.17 -5.47
N THR A 161 -21.65 -13.26 -5.60
CA THR A 161 -21.21 -14.08 -4.47
C THR A 161 -20.38 -13.25 -3.50
N PHE A 162 -19.36 -12.55 -3.97
CA PHE A 162 -18.53 -11.68 -3.12
C PHE A 162 -19.34 -10.61 -2.38
N ILE A 163 -20.24 -9.92 -3.09
CA ILE A 163 -21.12 -8.90 -2.50
C ILE A 163 -22.04 -9.52 -1.44
N ARG A 164 -22.60 -10.70 -1.71
CA ARG A 164 -23.46 -11.43 -0.76
C ARG A 164 -22.69 -11.80 0.50
N THR A 165 -21.51 -12.38 0.35
CA THR A 165 -20.64 -12.76 1.47
C THR A 165 -20.29 -11.56 2.33
N CYS A 166 -19.88 -10.44 1.73
CA CYS A 166 -19.54 -9.24 2.50
C CYS A 166 -20.76 -8.64 3.19
N ASN A 167 -21.93 -8.61 2.54
CA ASN A 167 -23.16 -8.10 3.14
C ASN A 167 -23.68 -8.99 4.27
N GLU A 168 -23.52 -10.30 4.17
CA GLU A 168 -23.85 -11.23 5.26
C GLU A 168 -22.90 -11.02 6.45
N LEU A 169 -21.60 -10.93 6.19
CA LEU A 169 -20.61 -10.61 7.21
C LEU A 169 -20.94 -9.28 7.92
N LEU A 170 -21.22 -8.22 7.16
CA LEU A 170 -21.63 -6.92 7.71
C LEU A 170 -22.91 -6.98 8.54
N ARG A 171 -23.88 -7.85 8.19
CA ARG A 171 -25.09 -8.07 8.99
C ARG A 171 -24.81 -8.78 10.31
N ARG A 172 -23.82 -9.67 10.34
CA ARG A 172 -23.39 -10.40 11.55
C ARG A 172 -22.54 -9.54 12.48
N LEU A 173 -21.86 -8.52 11.96
CA LEU A 173 -21.00 -7.64 12.76
C LEU A 173 -21.82 -6.64 13.60
N SER A 174 -21.40 -6.46 14.85
CA SER A 174 -21.93 -5.40 15.70
C SER A 174 -21.45 -4.03 15.23
N LYS A 175 -22.37 -3.12 14.94
CA LYS A 175 -22.07 -1.73 14.51
C LYS A 175 -21.38 -0.88 15.58
N SER A 176 -21.46 -1.26 16.86
CA SER A 176 -20.83 -0.52 17.97
C SER A 176 -19.50 -1.13 18.41
N LYS A 177 -19.36 -2.46 18.39
CA LYS A 177 -18.15 -3.14 18.86
C LYS A 177 -17.13 -3.38 17.75
N ASN A 178 -17.58 -3.72 16.54
CA ASN A 178 -16.72 -4.19 15.46
C ASN A 178 -16.56 -3.15 14.34
N THR A 179 -16.44 -1.87 14.71
CA THR A 179 -16.39 -0.75 13.76
C THR A 179 -15.19 -0.85 12.82
N ASN A 180 -14.00 -1.21 13.35
CA ASN A 180 -12.80 -1.41 12.56
C ASN A 180 -12.96 -2.53 11.53
N PHE A 181 -13.52 -3.67 11.94
CA PHE A 181 -13.71 -4.79 11.03
C PHE A 181 -14.76 -4.48 9.95
N CYS A 182 -15.86 -3.83 10.33
CA CYS A 182 -16.85 -3.31 9.37
C CYS A 182 -16.21 -2.39 8.32
N GLY A 183 -15.37 -1.45 8.76
CA GLY A 183 -14.62 -0.55 7.88
C GLY A 183 -13.69 -1.31 6.92
N ARG A 184 -12.96 -2.31 7.40
CA ARG A 184 -12.08 -3.16 6.57
C ARG A 184 -12.85 -3.95 5.51
N VAL A 185 -14.01 -4.51 5.86
CA VAL A 185 -14.89 -5.19 4.89
C VAL A 185 -15.34 -4.22 3.80
N LEU A 186 -15.80 -3.03 4.16
CA LEU A 186 -16.21 -2.00 3.21
C LEU A 186 -15.05 -1.53 2.31
N LEU A 187 -13.84 -1.37 2.88
CA LEU A 187 -12.64 -1.01 2.12
C LEU A 187 -12.25 -2.10 1.13
N LEU A 188 -12.32 -3.37 1.51
CA LEU A 188 -12.05 -4.49 0.60
C LEU A 188 -13.07 -4.54 -0.53
N MET A 189 -14.36 -4.34 -0.23
CA MET A 189 -15.41 -4.26 -1.24
C MET A 189 -15.13 -3.13 -2.24
N ALA A 190 -14.79 -1.94 -1.76
CA ALA A 190 -14.47 -0.78 -2.59
C ALA A 190 -13.19 -0.97 -3.42
N TYR A 191 -12.21 -1.70 -2.89
CA TYR A 191 -10.97 -2.00 -3.61
C TYR A 191 -11.17 -3.01 -4.75
N MET A 192 -11.98 -4.05 -4.52
CA MET A 192 -12.12 -5.16 -5.46
C MET A 192 -13.17 -4.91 -6.55
N LEU A 193 -14.15 -4.03 -6.31
CA LEU A 193 -15.19 -3.68 -7.27
C LEU A 193 -14.80 -2.42 -8.06
N PRO A 194 -15.04 -2.36 -9.38
CA PRO A 194 -14.81 -1.15 -10.17
C PRO A 194 -15.62 0.05 -9.64
N LEU A 195 -15.11 1.27 -9.78
CA LEU A 195 -15.80 2.48 -9.32
C LEU A 195 -17.15 2.72 -10.01
N SER A 196 -17.31 2.25 -11.25
CA SER A 196 -18.56 2.30 -12.00
C SER A 196 -19.53 1.16 -11.67
N GLU A 197 -19.17 0.26 -10.74
CA GLU A 197 -20.03 -0.85 -10.34
C GLU A 197 -21.26 -0.28 -9.61
N ARG A 198 -22.46 -0.56 -10.13
CA ARG A 198 -23.72 -0.03 -9.59
C ARG A 198 -23.93 -0.37 -8.12
N SER A 199 -23.44 -1.53 -7.68
CA SER A 199 -23.53 -1.98 -6.29
C SER A 199 -22.70 -1.15 -5.32
N GLY A 200 -21.67 -0.45 -5.81
CA GLY A 200 -20.81 0.44 -5.01
C GLY A 200 -21.34 1.87 -4.90
N VAL A 201 -22.43 2.21 -5.60
CA VAL A 201 -23.00 3.56 -5.59
C VAL A 201 -24.40 3.51 -4.98
N ASN A 202 -24.66 4.40 -4.02
CA ASN A 202 -25.99 4.55 -3.42
C ASN A 202 -26.96 5.24 -4.39
N LEU A 203 -27.34 4.62 -5.52
CA LEU A 203 -28.14 5.23 -6.59
C LEU A 203 -29.46 5.85 -6.09
N LYS A 204 -30.12 5.19 -5.12
CA LYS A 204 -31.37 5.67 -4.51
C LYS A 204 -31.21 6.88 -3.60
N GLY A 205 -29.97 7.20 -3.20
CA GLY A 205 -29.70 8.29 -2.26
C GLY A 205 -30.31 8.05 -0.89
N ALA A 206 -30.50 6.78 -0.51
CA ALA A 206 -31.03 6.44 0.80
C ALA A 206 -30.06 6.95 1.88
N MET A 207 -30.57 7.72 2.82
CA MET A 207 -29.78 8.20 3.95
C MET A 207 -29.73 7.13 5.03
N ALA A 208 -28.63 7.10 5.78
CA ALA A 208 -28.57 6.24 6.95
C ALA A 208 -29.54 6.80 8.00
N PRO A 209 -30.42 5.96 8.59
CA PRO A 209 -31.26 6.41 9.68
C PRO A 209 -30.35 6.89 10.82
N SER A 210 -30.62 8.09 11.34
CA SER A 210 -30.02 8.52 12.59
C SER A 210 -30.92 8.03 13.72
N ASP A 211 -30.55 6.92 14.35
CA ASP A 211 -31.26 6.36 15.51
C ASP A 211 -30.94 7.14 16.81
N LEU A 212 -30.80 8.47 16.71
CA LEU A 212 -30.69 9.35 17.87
C LEU A 212 -32.09 9.44 18.51
N GLU A 213 -32.40 8.49 19.37
CA GLU A 213 -33.51 8.61 20.32
C GLU A 213 -33.17 9.73 21.30
N LEU A 214 -33.70 10.91 21.02
CA LEU A 214 -33.76 11.98 22.02
C LEU A 214 -34.65 11.46 23.13
N GLN A 215 -34.07 11.09 24.26
CA GLN A 215 -34.85 10.85 25.47
C GLN A 215 -35.57 12.16 25.79
N PRO A 216 -36.91 12.20 25.84
CA PRO A 216 -37.59 13.36 26.38
C PRO A 216 -37.13 13.50 27.82
N ASP A 217 -36.57 14.65 28.17
CA ASP A 217 -36.13 14.93 29.55
C ASP A 217 -37.31 14.73 30.50
N GLU A 218 -37.24 13.68 31.33
CA GLU A 218 -37.93 13.60 32.62
C GLU A 218 -37.25 14.52 33.67
N ALA A 219 -36.37 15.44 33.25
CA ALA A 219 -35.66 16.38 34.12
C ALA A 219 -36.45 17.69 34.40
N ALA A 220 -37.78 17.65 34.32
CA ALA A 220 -38.62 18.81 34.64
C ALA A 220 -39.15 18.83 36.10
N ASP A 221 -38.77 17.87 36.96
CA ASP A 221 -39.28 17.80 38.34
C ASP A 221 -38.25 18.05 39.46
N ASP A 222 -36.94 18.11 39.15
CA ASP A 222 -35.93 18.54 40.11
C ASP A 222 -35.51 20.00 39.85
N LYS A 223 -36.37 20.93 40.29
CA LYS A 223 -36.01 22.34 40.45
C LYS A 223 -35.01 22.47 41.61
N GLN A 224 -33.73 22.24 41.32
CA GLN A 224 -32.67 22.68 42.20
C GLN A 224 -32.47 24.20 41.98
N GLU A 225 -32.95 24.99 42.94
CA GLU A 225 -32.77 26.45 42.98
C GLU A 225 -31.28 26.80 42.89
N GLY A 226 -30.81 27.17 41.69
CA GLY A 226 -29.43 27.59 41.46
C GLY A 226 -28.84 27.29 40.09
N SER A 227 -29.45 26.44 39.25
CA SER A 227 -29.01 26.29 37.86
C SER A 227 -29.52 27.46 37.01
N ALA A 228 -28.67 27.96 36.10
CA ALA A 228 -29.04 29.00 35.15
C ALA A 228 -30.34 28.61 34.44
N ALA A 229 -31.26 29.55 34.26
CA ALA A 229 -32.46 29.33 33.46
C ALA A 229 -32.04 28.99 32.02
N GLU A 230 -31.84 27.71 31.73
CA GLU A 230 -31.55 27.24 30.39
C GLU A 230 -32.81 27.44 29.55
N ASP A 231 -32.65 28.12 28.41
CA ASP A 231 -33.71 28.34 27.43
C ASP A 231 -34.17 26.99 26.86
N GLY A 232 -35.13 26.33 27.53
CA GLY A 232 -35.74 25.09 27.07
C GLY A 232 -36.32 25.21 25.66
N SER A 233 -36.68 26.43 25.24
CA SER A 233 -37.07 26.77 23.87
C SER A 233 -35.94 26.59 22.86
N LEU A 234 -34.70 26.99 23.20
CA LEU A 234 -33.54 26.83 22.34
C LEU A 234 -33.11 25.36 22.25
N TYR A 235 -33.09 24.64 23.37
CA TYR A 235 -32.80 23.20 23.39
C TYR A 235 -33.81 22.41 22.54
N ALA A 236 -35.12 22.64 22.75
CA ALA A 236 -36.17 22.01 21.96
C ALA A 236 -36.09 22.38 20.47
N SER A 237 -35.74 23.63 20.15
CA SER A 237 -35.57 24.10 18.77
C SER A 237 -34.37 23.45 18.10
N PHE A 238 -33.21 23.46 18.77
CA PHE A 238 -31.94 22.88 18.30
C PHE A 238 -32.05 21.38 18.07
N TRP A 239 -32.47 20.61 19.08
CA TRP A 239 -32.59 19.16 18.93
C TRP A 239 -33.75 18.73 18.05
N GLY A 240 -34.80 19.55 17.94
CA GLY A 240 -35.85 19.31 16.96
C GLY A 240 -35.39 19.47 15.50
N LEU A 241 -34.26 20.16 15.23
CA LEU A 241 -33.64 20.16 13.89
C LEU A 241 -33.00 18.82 13.55
N GLN A 242 -32.61 18.02 14.55
CA GLN A 242 -31.92 16.74 14.32
C GLN A 242 -32.76 15.80 13.45
N ALA A 243 -34.08 15.73 13.68
CA ALA A 243 -34.98 14.92 12.86
C ALA A 243 -35.00 15.38 11.39
N ALA A 244 -34.95 16.70 11.16
CA ALA A 244 -34.91 17.26 9.81
C ALA A 244 -33.57 17.02 9.10
N PHE A 245 -32.46 16.99 9.83
CA PHE A 245 -31.14 16.63 9.28
C PHE A 245 -30.94 15.13 9.12
N ALA A 246 -31.64 14.31 9.90
CA ALA A 246 -31.67 12.86 9.76
C ALA A 246 -32.46 12.41 8.52
N ASP A 247 -33.59 13.07 8.22
CA ASP A 247 -34.36 12.85 6.99
C ASP A 247 -34.70 14.17 6.24
N PRO A 248 -33.73 14.73 5.50
CA PRO A 248 -33.95 15.88 4.63
C PRO A 248 -35.10 15.72 3.62
N ALA A 249 -35.39 14.51 3.16
CA ALA A 249 -36.44 14.30 2.15
C ALA A 249 -37.84 14.48 2.76
N ALA A 250 -38.04 14.06 4.01
CA ALA A 250 -39.24 14.38 4.76
C ALA A 250 -39.31 15.87 5.15
N ALA A 251 -38.19 16.45 5.54
CA ALA A 251 -38.12 17.83 6.04
C ALA A 251 -38.49 18.91 5.01
N VAL A 252 -38.29 18.64 3.72
CA VAL A 252 -38.60 19.59 2.63
C VAL A 252 -40.08 19.54 2.20
N LYS A 253 -40.89 18.63 2.77
CA LYS A 253 -42.33 18.58 2.48
C LYS A 253 -43.05 19.83 3.01
N PRO A 254 -44.11 20.32 2.34
CA PRO A 254 -44.79 21.57 2.72
C PRO A 254 -45.27 21.61 4.18
N GLU A 255 -45.70 20.47 4.71
CA GLU A 255 -46.21 20.31 6.08
C GLU A 255 -45.12 20.51 7.15
N SER A 256 -43.89 20.08 6.86
CA SER A 256 -42.76 20.12 7.81
C SER A 256 -41.83 21.32 7.59
N TRP A 257 -41.89 21.94 6.41
CA TRP A 257 -41.01 23.03 5.99
C TRP A 257 -41.13 24.27 6.89
N ALA A 258 -42.34 24.69 7.24
CA ALA A 258 -42.57 25.85 8.10
C ALA A 258 -41.93 25.66 9.48
N THR A 259 -42.08 24.47 10.05
CA THR A 259 -41.48 24.09 11.35
C THR A 259 -39.95 24.07 11.27
N LEU A 260 -39.37 23.56 10.19
CA LEU A 260 -37.92 23.58 9.97
C LEU A 260 -37.38 25.01 9.91
N VAL A 261 -38.01 25.88 9.10
CA VAL A 261 -37.61 27.29 8.96
C VAL A 261 -37.66 28.00 10.30
N SER A 262 -38.76 27.88 11.05
CA SER A 262 -38.90 28.51 12.37
C SER A 262 -37.81 28.07 13.35
N ARG A 263 -37.46 26.78 13.38
CA ARG A 263 -36.39 26.25 14.23
C ARG A 263 -35.01 26.75 13.80
N LEU A 264 -34.73 26.82 12.50
CA LEU A 264 -33.47 27.36 11.98
C LEU A 264 -33.30 28.84 12.28
N GLU A 265 -34.35 29.64 12.10
CA GLU A 265 -34.35 31.07 12.42
C GLU A 265 -34.15 31.32 13.92
N THR A 266 -34.72 30.45 14.77
CA THR A 266 -34.51 30.50 16.23
C THR A 266 -33.05 30.21 16.61
N VAL A 267 -32.45 29.17 16.00
CA VAL A 267 -31.09 28.72 16.35
C VAL A 267 -30.01 29.63 15.76
N LEU A 268 -30.18 30.07 14.51
CA LEU A 268 -29.18 30.90 13.80
C LEU A 268 -29.45 32.41 13.95
N GLN A 269 -30.57 32.79 14.58
CA GLN A 269 -30.99 34.16 14.86
C GLN A 269 -31.00 35.06 13.61
N GLU A 270 -31.32 34.49 12.45
CA GLU A 270 -31.30 35.16 11.15
C GLU A 270 -32.40 34.59 10.25
N ALA A 271 -32.93 35.40 9.33
CA ALA A 271 -33.97 34.98 8.40
C ALA A 271 -33.48 33.88 7.44
N ALA A 272 -34.40 32.98 7.06
CA ALA A 272 -34.12 31.82 6.21
C ALA A 272 -33.27 32.12 4.95
N GLU A 273 -33.57 33.24 4.29
CA GLU A 273 -32.93 33.66 3.03
C GLU A 273 -31.44 34.02 3.18
N LYS A 274 -31.03 34.43 4.39
CA LYS A 274 -29.66 34.85 4.69
C LYS A 274 -28.87 33.79 5.47
N LEU A 275 -29.50 32.67 5.84
CA LEU A 275 -28.86 31.60 6.62
C LEU A 275 -27.57 31.10 6.00
N ARG A 276 -27.51 30.97 4.67
CA ARG A 276 -26.29 30.54 3.98
C ARG A 276 -25.16 31.55 4.21
N ALA A 277 -25.40 32.84 3.96
CA ALA A 277 -24.39 33.88 4.14
C ALA A 277 -23.93 33.93 5.60
N ARG A 278 -24.89 33.90 6.54
CA ARG A 278 -24.63 33.87 7.97
C ARG A 278 -23.79 32.66 8.40
N ALA A 279 -24.09 31.47 7.90
CA ALA A 279 -23.31 30.27 8.20
C ALA A 279 -21.84 30.39 7.72
N PHE A 280 -21.63 30.92 6.51
CA PHE A 280 -20.27 31.15 5.99
C PHE A 280 -19.49 32.22 6.75
N GLU A 281 -20.16 33.29 7.22
CA GLU A 281 -19.56 34.27 8.14
C GLU A 281 -19.14 33.62 9.46
N LEU A 282 -20.04 32.81 10.05
CA LEU A 282 -19.75 32.08 11.29
C LEU A 282 -18.57 31.12 11.11
N PHE A 283 -18.50 30.38 10.01
CA PHE A 283 -17.36 29.51 9.70
C PHE A 283 -16.06 30.29 9.52
N ALA A 284 -16.10 31.45 8.86
CA ALA A 284 -14.94 32.32 8.70
C ALA A 284 -14.43 32.89 10.04
N GLY A 285 -15.31 33.05 11.03
CA GLY A 285 -14.98 33.51 12.38
C GLY A 285 -14.32 32.46 13.29
N ILE A 286 -14.25 31.19 12.89
CA ILE A 286 -13.68 30.11 13.72
C ILE A 286 -12.14 30.18 13.73
N ALA A 287 -11.50 30.26 14.89
CA ALA A 287 -10.05 30.16 15.02
C ALA A 287 -9.58 28.68 15.09
N PRO A 288 -8.37 28.30 14.59
CA PRO A 288 -7.31 29.16 14.05
C PRO A 288 -7.32 29.36 12.52
N ASN A 289 -8.25 28.80 11.74
CA ASN A 289 -8.21 28.86 10.26
C ASN A 289 -9.60 28.95 9.58
N GLY A 290 -10.54 29.67 10.16
CA GLY A 290 -11.93 29.80 9.69
C GLY A 290 -12.07 30.20 8.22
N PRO A 291 -11.35 31.22 7.71
CA PRO A 291 -11.46 31.62 6.31
C PRO A 291 -11.03 30.52 5.33
N LEU A 292 -9.98 29.76 5.67
CA LEU A 292 -9.54 28.62 4.87
C LEU A 292 -10.55 27.48 4.91
N PHE A 293 -11.15 27.22 6.08
CA PHE A 293 -12.20 26.22 6.24
C PHE A 293 -13.44 26.57 5.40
N ALA A 294 -13.91 27.82 5.45
CA ALA A 294 -15.03 28.30 4.65
C ALA A 294 -14.77 28.16 3.14
N ALA A 295 -13.58 28.54 2.67
CA ALA A 295 -13.20 28.37 1.26
C ALA A 295 -13.11 26.89 0.85
N ALA A 296 -12.63 26.00 1.73
CA ALA A 296 -12.61 24.56 1.49
C ALA A 296 -14.03 23.98 1.40
N LEU A 297 -14.93 24.41 2.28
CA LEU A 297 -16.33 23.99 2.29
C LEU A 297 -17.05 24.41 1.00
N GLU A 298 -16.80 25.61 0.48
CA GLU A 298 -17.39 26.06 -0.79
C GLU A 298 -16.95 25.19 -1.97
N ARG A 299 -15.66 24.84 -2.03
CA ARG A 299 -15.13 23.91 -3.05
C ARG A 299 -15.71 22.50 -2.88
N LEU A 300 -15.91 22.05 -1.65
CA LEU A 300 -16.54 20.76 -1.36
C LEU A 300 -17.98 20.72 -1.88
N LEU A 301 -18.77 21.78 -1.67
CA LEU A 301 -20.15 21.85 -2.19
C LEU A 301 -20.19 21.83 -3.73
N VAL A 302 -19.23 22.47 -4.40
CA VAL A 302 -19.10 22.39 -5.86
C VAL A 302 -18.77 20.96 -6.30
N ARG A 303 -17.86 20.27 -5.59
CA ARG A 303 -17.53 18.87 -5.84
C ARG A 303 -18.74 17.95 -5.65
N GLU A 304 -19.51 18.12 -4.57
CA GLU A 304 -20.72 17.33 -4.30
C GLU A 304 -21.76 17.50 -5.41
N ARG A 305 -21.94 18.71 -5.95
CA ARG A 305 -22.82 18.94 -7.10
C ARG A 305 -22.39 18.13 -8.32
N HIS A 306 -21.10 18.13 -8.67
CA HIS A 306 -20.59 17.33 -9.78
C HIS A 306 -20.76 15.82 -9.52
N TRP A 307 -20.60 15.38 -8.28
CA TRP A 307 -20.83 13.97 -7.90
C TRP A 307 -22.30 13.55 -8.09
N LEU A 308 -23.23 14.43 -7.71
CA LEU A 308 -24.67 14.21 -7.93
C LEU A 308 -25.02 14.16 -9.43
N GLU A 309 -24.43 15.04 -10.24
CA GLU A 309 -24.60 15.05 -11.70
C GLU A 309 -24.06 13.77 -12.33
N TRP A 310 -22.83 13.36 -12.00
CA TRP A 310 -22.24 12.11 -12.48
C TRP A 310 -23.09 10.88 -12.12
N LYS A 311 -23.62 10.86 -10.88
CA LYS A 311 -24.50 9.79 -10.41
C LYS A 311 -25.82 9.75 -11.17
N ARG A 312 -26.43 10.92 -11.43
CA ARG A 312 -27.64 11.06 -12.25
C ARG A 312 -27.39 10.55 -13.67
N ASP A 313 -26.21 10.81 -14.21
CA ASP A 313 -25.83 10.44 -15.58
C ASP A 313 -25.40 8.95 -15.69
N GLY A 314 -25.68 8.13 -14.66
CA GLY A 314 -25.54 6.68 -14.71
C GLY A 314 -24.18 6.15 -14.28
N CYS A 315 -23.37 6.97 -13.60
CA CYS A 315 -22.08 6.57 -13.01
C CYS A 315 -21.08 6.02 -14.05
N ALA A 316 -20.91 6.74 -15.17
CA ALA A 316 -19.99 6.33 -16.22
C ALA A 316 -18.56 6.14 -15.68
N ALA A 317 -17.90 5.06 -16.10
CA ALA A 317 -16.50 4.83 -15.74
C ALA A 317 -15.64 5.99 -16.26
N PHE A 318 -14.96 6.69 -15.36
CA PHE A 318 -13.98 7.73 -15.69
C PHE A 318 -12.53 7.25 -15.49
N ASP A 319 -12.36 5.97 -15.11
CA ASP A 319 -11.06 5.35 -14.95
C ASP A 319 -10.34 5.29 -16.30
N ARG A 320 -9.14 5.85 -16.35
CA ARG A 320 -8.21 5.52 -17.42
C ARG A 320 -7.82 4.07 -17.20
N ALA A 321 -8.02 3.23 -18.22
CA ALA A 321 -7.52 1.86 -18.18
C ALA A 321 -6.07 1.90 -17.67
N ALA A 322 -5.79 1.20 -16.56
CA ALA A 322 -4.42 1.01 -16.12
C ALA A 322 -3.69 0.50 -17.35
N THR A 323 -2.67 1.24 -17.83
CA THR A 323 -1.94 0.87 -19.04
C THR A 323 -1.53 -0.57 -18.87
N GLU A 324 -2.26 -1.46 -19.54
CA GLU A 324 -1.98 -2.87 -19.50
C GLU A 324 -0.59 -2.97 -20.13
N ALA A 325 0.42 -3.26 -19.32
CA ALA A 325 1.58 -3.96 -19.79
C ALA A 325 1.14 -5.40 -20.16
N GLU A 326 0.11 -5.54 -21.00
CA GLU A 326 -0.15 -6.77 -21.72
C GLU A 326 0.88 -6.80 -22.84
N SER A 327 1.77 -7.78 -22.74
CA SER A 327 2.40 -8.41 -23.88
C SER A 327 1.36 -8.58 -24.98
N ALA A 328 1.44 -7.74 -26.01
CA ALA A 328 0.58 -7.84 -27.18
C ALA A 328 0.57 -9.28 -27.71
N PRO A 329 -0.59 -9.83 -28.09
CA PRO A 329 -0.66 -11.15 -28.67
C PRO A 329 0.12 -11.15 -29.99
N LEU A 330 1.01 -12.14 -30.16
CA LEU A 330 1.64 -12.46 -31.43
C LEU A 330 0.54 -12.81 -32.44
N ALA A 331 0.05 -11.80 -33.16
CA ALA A 331 -0.77 -11.98 -34.33
C ALA A 331 0.07 -12.72 -35.38
N ALA A 332 -0.40 -13.90 -35.76
CA ALA A 332 0.06 -14.63 -36.93
C ALA A 332 -0.05 -13.72 -38.17
N GLY A 333 1.08 -13.41 -38.78
CA GLY A 333 1.12 -12.58 -39.99
C GLY A 333 2.52 -12.35 -40.52
N GLY A 334 2.93 -13.20 -41.47
CA GLY A 334 3.87 -12.85 -42.54
C GLY A 334 5.32 -12.54 -42.14
N ALA A 335 6.19 -13.53 -42.31
CA ALA A 335 7.63 -13.34 -42.31
C ALA A 335 8.08 -12.23 -43.30
N LYS A 336 8.57 -11.10 -42.79
CA LYS A 336 9.48 -10.21 -43.53
C LYS A 336 10.84 -10.20 -42.85
N LYS A 337 11.75 -10.96 -43.48
CA LYS A 337 13.19 -11.05 -43.24
C LYS A 337 13.78 -9.65 -43.03
N ARG A 338 14.14 -9.28 -41.78
CA ARG A 338 15.01 -8.13 -41.54
C ARG A 338 16.45 -8.57 -41.77
N ARG A 339 17.03 -8.01 -42.82
CA ARG A 339 18.43 -8.16 -43.21
C ARG A 339 19.31 -7.64 -42.07
N SER A 340 20.15 -8.52 -41.52
CA SER A 340 21.24 -8.15 -40.63
C SER A 340 22.26 -7.32 -41.43
N GLY A 341 22.59 -6.16 -40.89
CA GLY A 341 23.64 -5.27 -41.36
C GLY A 341 24.26 -4.63 -40.14
N ALA A 342 25.58 -4.79 -40.02
CA ALA A 342 26.36 -4.68 -38.80
C ALA A 342 26.50 -3.26 -38.21
N ALA A 343 26.90 -3.27 -36.94
CA ALA A 343 27.62 -2.24 -36.19
C ALA A 343 26.85 -0.98 -35.75
N ALA A 344 26.34 -1.01 -34.52
CA ALA A 344 26.36 0.16 -33.65
C ALA A 344 26.64 -0.28 -32.20
N ARG A 345 27.68 0.35 -31.64
CA ARG A 345 28.35 0.10 -30.37
C ARG A 345 27.43 0.12 -29.16
N ALA A 346 27.90 -0.54 -28.10
CA ALA A 346 27.42 -0.41 -26.73
C ALA A 346 27.19 1.07 -26.35
N GLY A 347 25.94 1.39 -26.02
CA GLY A 347 25.52 2.67 -25.45
C GLY A 347 24.14 2.45 -24.85
N GLY A 348 24.05 2.51 -23.51
CA GLY A 348 22.81 2.26 -22.76
C GLY A 348 21.65 3.09 -23.32
N LYS A 349 20.48 2.46 -23.45
CA LYS A 349 19.26 3.11 -23.91
C LYS A 349 18.97 4.30 -22.98
N ARG A 350 19.03 5.53 -23.50
CA ARG A 350 18.61 6.73 -22.75
C ARG A 350 17.18 6.50 -22.28
N GLN A 351 16.96 6.62 -20.99
CA GLN A 351 15.67 6.36 -20.38
C GLN A 351 14.82 7.61 -20.58
N GLN A 352 13.79 7.49 -21.40
CA GLN A 352 12.82 8.54 -21.66
C GLN A 352 11.68 8.38 -20.65
N LEU A 353 11.64 9.27 -19.67
CA LEU A 353 10.54 9.38 -18.71
C LEU A 353 9.54 10.45 -19.19
N GLY A 354 8.30 10.38 -18.71
CA GLY A 354 7.21 11.23 -19.20
C GLY A 354 7.43 12.75 -19.09
N ASN A 355 8.32 13.20 -18.20
CA ASN A 355 8.74 14.61 -18.10
C ASN A 355 10.19 14.78 -18.56
N SER A 356 10.49 15.92 -19.20
CA SER A 356 11.81 16.33 -19.69
C SER A 356 12.85 16.42 -18.58
N GLU A 357 12.50 16.96 -17.41
CA GLU A 357 13.42 17.06 -16.26
C GLU A 357 13.70 15.68 -15.64
N LEU A 358 12.71 14.78 -15.60
CA LEU A 358 12.92 13.41 -15.12
C LEU A 358 13.80 12.61 -16.08
N SER A 359 13.58 12.77 -17.38
CA SER A 359 14.46 12.19 -18.40
C SER A 359 15.88 12.73 -18.27
N ARG A 360 16.06 14.02 -17.94
CA ARG A 360 17.38 14.61 -17.74
C ARG A 360 18.07 14.02 -16.51
N LEU A 361 17.40 13.98 -15.37
CA LEU A 361 17.95 13.54 -14.09
C LEU A 361 18.33 12.06 -14.11
N TRP A 362 17.53 11.23 -14.78
CA TRP A 362 17.79 9.80 -14.89
C TRP A 362 18.93 9.44 -15.85
N ASN A 363 19.29 10.36 -16.74
CA ASN A 363 20.40 10.20 -17.67
C ASN A 363 21.64 11.02 -17.25
N LEU A 364 21.66 11.58 -16.03
CA LEU A 364 22.74 12.45 -15.54
C LEU A 364 24.00 11.66 -15.15
N GLY A 365 23.86 10.37 -14.85
CA GLY A 365 24.94 9.44 -14.57
C GLY A 365 24.52 8.01 -14.89
N ASP A 366 25.49 7.12 -15.02
CA ASP A 366 25.27 5.71 -15.35
C ASP A 366 24.98 4.83 -14.12
N ASN A 367 24.80 5.43 -12.92
CA ASN A 367 24.63 4.75 -11.63
C ASN A 367 25.63 3.59 -11.41
N SER A 368 26.78 3.64 -12.08
CA SER A 368 27.80 2.62 -11.97
C SER A 368 28.60 2.84 -10.70
N LEU A 369 28.89 1.77 -9.97
CA LEU A 369 29.82 1.83 -8.83
C LEU A 369 31.19 2.41 -9.24
N ALA A 370 31.58 2.24 -10.51
CA ALA A 370 32.81 2.80 -11.06
C ALA A 370 32.77 4.34 -11.21
N SER A 371 31.63 4.92 -11.62
CA SER A 371 31.50 6.38 -11.72
C SER A 371 31.40 7.02 -10.35
N ILE A 372 30.71 6.39 -9.40
CA ILE A 372 30.68 6.82 -8.00
C ILE A 372 32.08 6.76 -7.36
N ALA A 373 32.84 5.69 -7.60
CA ALA A 373 34.22 5.58 -7.12
C ALA A 373 35.16 6.62 -7.75
N ALA A 374 34.98 6.94 -9.05
CA ALA A 374 35.73 7.99 -9.72
C ALA A 374 35.36 9.40 -9.22
N GLU A 375 34.09 9.66 -8.89
CA GLU A 375 33.62 10.93 -8.31
C GLU A 375 34.09 11.09 -6.86
N GLY A 376 34.15 10.00 -6.09
CA GLY A 376 34.70 9.99 -4.72
C GLY A 376 36.16 10.46 -4.66
N ASN A 377 36.94 10.23 -5.71
CA ASN A 377 38.30 10.76 -5.83
C ASN A 377 38.37 12.26 -6.17
N LYS A 378 37.30 12.88 -6.68
CA LYS A 378 37.25 14.33 -6.95
C LYS A 378 36.89 15.15 -5.70
N GLN A 379 36.25 14.55 -4.72
CA GLN A 379 35.90 15.14 -3.42
C GLN A 379 36.82 14.61 -2.30
N ALA A 380 38.10 14.42 -2.61
CA ALA A 380 39.09 13.99 -1.66
C ALA A 380 39.21 15.02 -0.51
N VAL A 381 39.00 14.57 0.72
CA VAL A 381 39.21 15.38 1.93
C VAL A 381 40.67 15.87 1.93
N PRO A 382 40.94 17.19 2.02
CA PRO A 382 42.31 17.71 2.03
C PRO A 382 43.18 17.03 3.09
N SER A 383 44.47 16.84 2.80
CA SER A 383 45.42 16.36 3.82
C SER A 383 45.53 17.38 4.96
N LEU A 384 45.82 16.89 6.18
CA LEU A 384 45.90 17.75 7.36
C LEU A 384 47.02 18.78 7.22
N SER A 385 48.14 18.41 6.59
CA SER A 385 49.24 19.33 6.30
C SER A 385 48.84 20.42 5.31
N ALA A 386 48.21 20.05 4.18
CA ALA A 386 47.74 21.03 3.20
C ALA A 386 46.65 21.98 3.75
N TYR A 387 45.79 21.49 4.65
CA TYR A 387 44.73 22.33 5.22
C TYR A 387 45.25 23.33 6.27
N LEU A 388 46.29 22.97 7.03
CA LEU A 388 46.86 23.83 8.08
C LEU A 388 48.00 24.73 7.60
N GLN A 389 48.57 24.46 6.43
CA GLN A 389 49.66 25.24 5.85
C GLN A 389 49.39 26.76 5.78
N PRO A 390 48.20 27.24 5.36
CA PRO A 390 47.93 28.68 5.38
C PRO A 390 47.98 29.30 6.78
N LEU A 391 47.66 28.54 7.83
CA LEU A 391 47.76 29.02 9.20
C LEU A 391 49.21 28.98 9.71
N VAL A 392 50.03 28.03 9.25
CA VAL A 392 51.47 27.99 9.55
C VAL A 392 52.16 29.22 8.96
N GLU A 393 51.85 29.58 7.72
CA GLU A 393 52.41 30.75 7.02
C GLU A 393 51.98 32.07 7.68
N GLN A 394 50.77 32.13 8.25
CA GLN A 394 50.27 33.30 8.98
C GLN A 394 50.87 33.48 10.39
N LEU A 395 51.42 32.41 10.97
CA LEU A 395 52.05 32.44 12.29
C LEU A 395 53.56 32.74 12.23
N ASP A 396 54.13 32.90 11.03
CA ASP A 396 55.53 33.29 10.83
C ASP A 396 55.73 34.79 11.17
N PRO A 397 56.66 35.16 12.07
CA PRO A 397 56.94 36.55 12.44
C PRO A 397 57.28 37.48 11.26
N GLU A 398 57.74 36.95 10.12
CA GLU A 398 58.05 37.73 8.91
C GLU A 398 56.81 38.10 8.07
N ALA A 399 55.68 37.42 8.24
CA ALA A 399 54.49 37.63 7.42
C ALA A 399 53.77 38.96 7.70
N GLY A 400 54.02 39.58 8.87
CA GLY A 400 53.52 40.93 9.20
C GLY A 400 51.99 41.08 9.23
N ILE A 401 51.24 39.99 9.43
CA ILE A 401 49.77 39.98 9.43
C ILE A 401 49.22 40.39 10.80
N GLU A 402 48.28 41.32 10.82
CA GLU A 402 47.62 41.78 12.04
C GLU A 402 46.74 40.68 12.66
N LYS A 403 46.73 40.60 14.00
CA LYS A 403 46.05 39.53 14.76
C LYS A 403 44.56 39.39 14.48
N GLU A 404 43.91 40.44 13.97
CA GLU A 404 42.48 40.46 13.67
C GLU A 404 42.11 39.63 12.42
N TYR A 405 43.06 39.44 11.49
CA TYR A 405 42.86 38.73 10.21
C TYR A 405 43.38 37.30 10.21
N LEU A 406 43.81 36.78 11.36
CA LEU A 406 44.26 35.40 11.49
C LEU A 406 43.10 34.42 11.26
N LEU A 407 43.38 33.31 10.56
CA LEU A 407 42.41 32.23 10.33
C LEU A 407 41.91 31.58 11.63
N THR A 408 42.58 31.82 12.76
CA THR A 408 42.12 31.44 14.10
C THR A 408 40.83 32.17 14.51
N ASN A 409 40.54 33.33 13.94
CA ASN A 409 39.34 34.12 14.23
C ASN A 409 38.11 33.69 13.40
N ASP A 410 38.33 33.01 12.25
CA ASP A 410 37.23 32.43 11.46
C ASP A 410 36.71 31.14 12.11
N LYS A 411 35.52 31.25 12.70
CA LYS A 411 34.82 30.15 13.38
C LYS A 411 34.53 28.96 12.46
N VAL A 412 34.26 29.21 11.16
CA VAL A 412 33.94 28.15 10.19
C VAL A 412 35.20 27.38 9.82
N TRP A 413 36.30 28.10 9.62
CA TRP A 413 37.60 27.49 9.33
C TRP A 413 38.11 26.67 10.52
N MET A 414 38.07 27.23 11.73
CA MET A 414 38.48 26.55 12.96
C MET A 414 37.68 25.27 13.22
N TRP A 415 36.36 25.29 12.97
CA TRP A 415 35.52 24.10 13.15
C TRP A 415 35.83 22.99 12.13
N LYS A 416 36.13 23.35 10.88
CA LYS A 416 36.60 22.40 9.86
C LYS A 416 37.99 21.84 10.22
N ALA A 417 38.90 22.68 10.72
CA ALA A 417 40.23 22.28 11.16
C ALA A 417 40.17 21.27 12.32
N LEU A 418 39.37 21.55 13.36
CA LEU A 418 39.18 20.65 14.50
C LEU A 418 38.60 19.29 14.10
N ARG A 419 37.65 19.26 13.15
CA ARG A 419 37.10 18.00 12.61
C ARG A 419 38.14 17.19 11.84
N LEU A 420 39.01 17.86 11.08
CA LEU A 420 40.10 17.19 10.36
C LEU A 420 41.18 16.68 11.33
N MET A 421 41.54 17.48 12.35
CA MET A 421 42.46 17.07 13.41
C MET A 421 41.93 15.87 14.19
N SER A 422 40.66 15.89 14.61
CA SER A 422 40.04 14.78 15.34
C SER A 422 40.13 13.44 14.62
N LYS A 423 40.06 13.44 13.28
CA LYS A 423 40.14 12.20 12.49
C LYS A 423 41.56 11.72 12.22
N LYS A 424 42.54 12.62 12.14
CA LYS A 424 43.92 12.27 11.72
C LYS A 424 44.94 12.29 12.86
N ASP A 425 44.81 13.18 13.84
CA ASP A 425 45.71 13.25 14.99
C ASP A 425 45.02 13.84 16.23
N VAL A 426 44.53 12.95 17.10
CA VAL A 426 43.83 13.30 18.35
C VAL A 426 44.77 13.98 19.36
N SER A 427 46.09 13.80 19.25
CA SER A 427 47.07 14.41 20.16
C SER A 427 47.11 15.94 20.06
N LEU A 428 46.71 16.50 18.92
CA LEU A 428 46.61 17.94 18.70
C LEU A 428 45.44 18.56 19.47
N LEU A 429 44.34 17.83 19.66
CA LEU A 429 43.17 18.29 20.41
C LEU A 429 43.48 18.45 21.90
N GLY A 430 44.29 17.55 22.46
CA GLY A 430 44.72 17.63 23.86
C GLY A 430 45.53 18.89 24.17
N LYS A 431 46.21 19.46 23.17
CA LYS A 431 46.92 20.74 23.30
C LYS A 431 46.01 21.96 23.20
N ILE A 432 44.89 21.84 22.48
CA ILE A 432 43.88 22.91 22.39
C ILE A 432 43.04 22.95 23.67
N SER A 433 42.77 21.81 24.31
CA SER A 433 41.94 21.74 25.53
C SER A 433 42.69 22.00 26.85
N ALA A 434 44.02 22.19 26.81
CA ALA A 434 44.80 22.46 28.03
C ALA A 434 44.57 23.90 28.54
N GLN A 435 44.79 24.18 29.84
CA GLN A 435 44.67 25.54 30.39
C GLN A 435 45.75 26.45 29.76
N GLY A 436 45.33 27.35 28.87
CA GLY A 436 46.21 28.18 28.05
C GLY A 436 46.49 27.65 26.63
N GLY A 437 45.82 26.57 26.22
CA GLY A 437 45.92 25.99 24.88
C GLY A 437 45.28 26.87 23.81
N SER A 438 46.02 27.17 22.74
CA SER A 438 45.50 27.86 21.55
C SER A 438 45.67 26.99 20.31
N MET A 439 44.91 27.29 19.26
CA MET A 439 45.07 26.65 17.95
C MET A 439 46.51 26.81 17.42
N GLU A 440 47.19 27.90 17.78
CA GLU A 440 48.57 28.22 17.41
C GLU A 440 49.57 27.25 18.08
N ALA A 441 49.35 26.91 19.36
CA ALA A 441 50.16 25.93 20.08
C ALA A 441 50.02 24.52 19.48
N ALA A 442 48.83 24.15 19.00
CA ALA A 442 48.59 22.88 18.34
C ALA A 442 49.26 22.81 16.95
N VAL A 443 49.23 23.91 16.20
CA VAL A 443 49.88 24.00 14.87
C VAL A 443 51.41 24.02 15.00
N ASN A 444 51.98 24.74 15.95
CA ASN A 444 53.42 24.75 16.19
C ASN A 444 53.95 23.36 16.59
N HIS A 445 53.23 22.65 17.47
CA HIS A 445 53.56 21.26 17.80
C HIS A 445 53.42 20.32 16.59
N PHE A 446 52.45 20.56 15.71
CA PHE A 446 52.31 19.79 14.47
C PHE A 446 53.50 20.00 13.53
N VAL A 447 54.02 21.24 13.42
CA VAL A 447 55.22 21.57 12.64
C VAL A 447 56.48 20.96 13.26
N GLU A 448 56.64 21.01 14.58
CA GLU A 448 57.76 20.34 15.28
C GLU A 448 57.73 18.82 15.10
N LYS A 449 56.54 18.21 15.19
CA LYS A 449 56.35 16.77 14.95
C LYS A 449 56.68 16.38 13.51
N GLN A 450 56.35 17.25 12.53
CA GLN A 450 56.73 17.04 11.13
C GLN A 450 58.24 17.18 10.90
N LYS A 451 58.90 18.17 11.52
CA LYS A 451 60.37 18.35 11.45
C LYS A 451 61.14 17.19 12.12
N GLY A 452 60.65 16.69 13.26
CA GLY A 452 61.22 15.53 13.94
C GLY A 452 61.07 14.22 13.16
N ASN A 453 60.00 14.06 12.39
CA ASN A 453 59.79 12.89 11.55
C ASN A 453 60.63 12.91 10.26
N ALA A 454 60.99 14.10 9.75
CA ALA A 454 61.88 14.25 8.59
C ALA A 454 63.37 14.05 8.93
N GLY A 455 63.78 14.21 10.19
CA GLY A 455 65.16 14.01 10.66
C GLY A 455 65.50 12.57 11.09
N GLY A 456 64.54 11.63 11.02
CA GLY A 456 64.67 10.25 11.47
C GLY A 456 64.95 9.20 10.39
N GLU A 457 65.05 9.59 9.11
CA GLU A 457 65.22 8.66 7.96
C GLU A 457 66.67 8.55 7.43
N GLU A 458 67.69 9.04 8.14
CA GLU A 458 69.11 8.89 7.74
C GLU A 458 69.94 7.89 8.58
N GLY A 459 69.33 7.01 9.38
CA GLY A 459 70.09 6.01 10.14
C GLY A 459 69.33 4.72 10.40
N GLY A 460 69.57 3.70 9.56
CA GLY A 460 69.14 2.32 9.87
C GLY A 460 68.77 1.46 8.66
N GLU A 461 69.60 1.41 7.62
CA GLU A 461 69.50 0.35 6.60
C GLU A 461 70.11 -0.95 7.19
N ALA A 462 69.29 -1.77 7.85
CA ALA A 462 69.64 -3.14 8.20
C ALA A 462 68.38 -4.02 8.44
N THR A 463 68.14 -4.92 7.48
CA THR A 463 67.69 -6.32 7.65
C THR A 463 66.35 -6.64 8.35
N ALA A 464 65.38 -7.10 7.56
CA ALA A 464 64.57 -8.33 7.71
C ALA A 464 63.38 -8.23 6.72
N MET A 465 63.40 -8.87 5.55
CA MET A 465 63.23 -10.31 5.29
C MET A 465 61.90 -10.85 5.84
N GLU A 466 60.95 -11.00 4.90
CA GLU A 466 59.97 -12.08 4.68
C GLU A 466 59.23 -12.77 5.85
N THR A 467 58.00 -13.19 5.50
CA THR A 467 57.04 -14.10 6.18
C THR A 467 56.09 -13.40 7.16
N GLU A 468 54.75 -13.50 7.06
CA GLU A 468 53.84 -14.49 6.43
C GLU A 468 52.78 -13.84 5.52
#